data_AF-A0A5J5C7N1-F1
#
_entry.id   AF-A0A5J5C7N1-F1
#
_cell.length_a   1.000
_cell.length_b   1.000
_cell.length_c   1.000
_cell.angle_alpha   90.00
_cell.angle_beta   90.00
_cell.angle_gamma   90.00
#
_symmetry.space_group_name_H-M   'P 1'
#
loop_
_entity.id
_entity.type
_entity.pdbx_description
1 polymer ?
#
loop_
_entity_poly.entity_id
_entity_poly.type
_entity_poly.pdbx_seq_one_letter_code
_entity_poly.pdbx_strand_id
1 'polypeptide(L)' 'MSHAAESSYAKGAKKDFSTAILERKKAPNGLVVDEAINDDNSVVAMHPATMEKLQLFRGDTLLIKGKKRRDTLCIGP' A
#
# COMPACT_ATOMS: atom_id res chain seq x y z
N MET A 1 -13.53 -24.36 -22.19
CA MET A 1 -13.27 -23.14 -22.99
C MET A 1 -14.52 -22.27 -22.93
N SER A 2 -14.59 -21.35 -21.96
CA SER A 2 -15.69 -20.39 -21.74
C SER A 2 -15.37 -19.62 -20.44
N HIS A 3 -15.53 -18.31 -20.27
CA HIS A 3 -15.93 -17.19 -21.10
C HIS A 3 -15.17 -15.95 -20.57
N ALA A 4 -14.78 -15.04 -21.46
CA ALA A 4 -14.33 -13.70 -21.11
C ALA A 4 -15.49 -12.86 -20.56
N ALA A 5 -15.21 -11.98 -19.60
CA ALA A 5 -16.06 -10.84 -19.28
C ALA A 5 -15.18 -9.65 -18.88
N GLU A 6 -14.65 -9.00 -19.90
CA GLU A 6 -14.15 -7.63 -19.84
C GLU A 6 -15.36 -6.71 -19.62
N SER A 7 -15.47 -6.09 -18.44
CA SER A 7 -16.51 -5.10 -18.16
C SER A 7 -15.92 -3.71 -18.32
N SER A 8 -15.98 -3.22 -19.56
CA SER A 8 -15.86 -1.80 -19.89
C SER A 8 -17.20 -1.09 -19.70
N TYR A 9 -17.13 0.16 -19.21
CA TYR A 9 -18.16 1.21 -19.09
C TYR A 9 -18.80 1.45 -17.71
N ALA A 10 -18.39 2.56 -17.09
CA ALA A 10 -19.33 3.62 -16.70
C ALA A 10 -18.63 4.98 -16.65
N LYS A 11 -18.65 5.70 -17.79
CA LYS A 11 -18.57 7.16 -17.81
C LYS A 11 -19.78 7.70 -17.02
N GLY A 12 -19.53 8.52 -16.00
CA GLY A 12 -20.53 9.39 -15.39
C GLY A 12 -21.61 8.69 -14.56
N ALA A 13 -21.25 8.09 -13.42
CA ALA A 13 -22.21 7.62 -12.45
C ALA A 13 -22.11 8.46 -11.17
N LYS A 14 -23.27 8.91 -10.65
CA LYS A 14 -23.41 9.55 -9.34
C LYS A 14 -22.59 8.75 -8.32
N LYS A 15 -21.62 9.38 -7.65
CA LYS A 15 -20.79 8.71 -6.65
C LYS A 15 -21.72 8.14 -5.58
N ASP A 16 -21.73 6.82 -5.44
CA ASP A 16 -22.49 6.16 -4.40
C ASP A 16 -21.82 6.44 -3.05
N PHE A 17 -22.38 7.38 -2.31
CA PHE A 17 -21.84 7.80 -1.01
C PHE A 17 -22.11 6.76 0.10
N SER A 18 -23.00 5.79 -0.12
CA SER A 18 -23.35 4.77 0.89
C SER A 18 -22.17 3.88 1.25
N THR A 19 -21.21 3.71 0.33
CA THR A 19 -20.01 2.87 0.50
C THR A 19 -18.69 3.66 0.48
N ALA A 20 -18.75 5.01 0.48
CA ALA A 20 -17.57 5.87 0.37
C ALA A 20 -16.53 5.67 1.49
N ILE A 21 -16.94 5.14 2.65
CA ILE A 21 -16.03 4.80 3.77
C ILE A 21 -15.13 3.60 3.43
N LEU A 22 -15.63 2.66 2.62
CA LEU A 22 -14.87 1.48 2.19
C LEU A 22 -13.85 1.82 1.09
N GLU A 23 -14.05 2.93 0.38
CA GLU A 23 -13.12 3.41 -0.62
C GLU A 23 -11.81 3.83 0.08
N ARG A 24 -10.73 3.09 -0.17
CA ARG A 24 -9.42 3.42 0.39
C ARG A 24 -8.98 4.76 -0.17
N LYS A 25 -8.91 5.77 0.69
CA LYS A 25 -8.27 7.05 0.37
C LYS A 25 -6.87 6.77 -0.18
N LYS A 26 -6.57 7.27 -1.38
CA LYS A 26 -5.24 7.19 -1.98
C LYS A 26 -4.29 8.04 -1.14
N ALA A 27 -3.66 7.40 -0.15
CA ALA A 27 -2.63 8.01 0.66
C ALA A 27 -1.25 7.56 0.13
N PRO A 28 -0.25 8.45 0.04
CA PRO A 28 1.06 8.11 -0.50
C PRO A 28 1.79 7.02 0.30
N ASN A 29 1.43 6.82 1.57
CA ASN A 29 1.94 5.80 2.47
C ASN A 29 1.12 4.49 2.48
N GLY A 30 0.08 4.39 1.64
CA GLY A 30 -0.70 3.16 1.47
C GLY A 30 0.02 2.18 0.56
N LEU A 31 1.05 1.50 1.06
CA LEU A 31 1.85 0.55 0.31
C LEU A 31 1.23 -0.86 0.31
N VAL A 32 1.61 -1.66 -0.69
CA VAL A 32 1.22 -3.06 -0.82
C VAL A 32 2.38 -3.94 -0.34
N VAL A 33 2.06 -4.99 0.41
CA VAL A 33 3.05 -5.95 0.92
C VAL A 33 3.39 -6.93 -0.19
N ASP A 34 4.68 -7.20 -0.36
CA ASP A 34 5.24 -8.20 -1.26
C ASP A 34 6.21 -9.11 -0.50
N GLU A 35 6.69 -10.18 -1.14
CA GLU A 35 7.69 -11.10 -0.60
C GLU A 35 9.03 -10.38 -0.37
N ALA A 36 9.67 -10.68 0.76
CA ALA A 36 10.93 -10.04 1.14
C ALA A 36 12.11 -10.62 0.35
N ILE A 37 13.10 -9.77 0.07
CA ILE A 37 14.36 -10.16 -0.59
C ILE A 37 15.40 -10.65 0.45
N ASN A 38 15.25 -10.24 1.71
CA ASN A 38 16.10 -10.65 2.82
C ASN A 38 15.26 -11.31 3.93
N ASP A 39 15.91 -12.11 4.77
CA ASP A 39 15.30 -12.82 5.91
C ASP A 39 15.48 -12.07 7.25
N ASP A 40 15.79 -10.77 7.23
CA ASP A 40 15.92 -9.99 8.46
C ASP A 40 14.56 -9.46 8.92
N ASN A 41 14.11 -9.91 10.08
CA ASN A 41 12.82 -9.53 10.67
C ASN A 41 12.70 -8.02 10.97
N SER A 42 13.81 -7.29 11.00
CA SER A 42 13.86 -5.87 11.36
C SER A 42 13.97 -4.93 10.16
N VAL A 43 14.19 -5.45 8.95
CA VAL A 43 14.47 -4.63 7.75
C VAL A 43 13.33 -4.72 6.74
N VAL A 44 12.99 -3.60 6.13
CA VAL A 44 12.04 -3.56 5.00
C VAL A 44 12.72 -3.03 3.75
N ALA A 45 12.34 -3.54 2.58
CA ALA A 45 12.80 -3.03 1.30
C ALA A 45 11.69 -2.26 0.59
N MET A 46 12.02 -1.15 -0.07
CA MET A 46 11.11 -0.41 -0.92
C MET A 46 11.85 0.23 -2.10
N HIS A 47 11.10 0.56 -3.15
CA HIS A 47 11.68 1.18 -4.33
C HIS A 47 12.23 2.60 -4.01
N PRO A 48 13.41 3.00 -4.53
CA PRO A 48 14.03 4.30 -4.24
C PRO A 48 13.10 5.51 -4.49
N ALA A 49 12.34 5.49 -5.59
CA ALA A 49 11.38 6.56 -5.90
C ALA A 49 10.27 6.71 -4.83
N THR A 50 9.89 5.63 -4.14
CA THR A 50 8.92 5.68 -3.05
C THR A 50 9.56 6.28 -1.79
N MET A 51 10.83 5.97 -1.51
CA MET A 51 11.58 6.58 -0.41
C MET A 51 11.67 8.09 -0.58
N GLU A 52 12.06 8.57 -1.76
CA GLU A 52 12.16 10.00 -2.08
C GLU A 52 10.81 10.71 -1.91
N LYS A 53 9.73 10.09 -2.41
CA LYS A 53 8.37 10.63 -2.29
C LYS A 53 7.89 10.73 -0.84
N LEU A 54 8.29 9.79 0.00
CA LEU A 54 7.98 9.76 1.44
C LEU A 54 9.02 10.50 2.29
N GLN A 55 10.06 11.05 1.66
CA GLN A 55 11.18 11.74 2.31
C GLN A 55 11.88 10.87 3.37
N LEU A 56 12.00 9.57 3.09
CA LEU A 56 12.69 8.61 3.93
C LEU A 56 14.13 8.45 3.47
N PHE A 57 15.05 8.37 4.42
CA PHE A 57 16.45 8.10 4.19
C PHE A 57 16.81 6.68 4.63
N ARG A 58 18.00 6.23 4.20
CA ARG A 58 18.49 4.91 4.58
C ARG A 58 18.76 4.84 6.07
N GLY A 59 18.28 3.78 6.72
CA GLY A 59 18.43 3.58 8.16
C GLY A 59 17.38 4.28 9.03
N ASP A 60 16.39 4.95 8.45
CA ASP A 60 15.28 5.54 9.23
C ASP A 60 14.43 4.45 9.92
N THR A 61 13.96 4.75 11.13
CA THR A 61 13.01 3.89 11.86
C THR A 61 11.59 4.17 11.38
N LEU A 62 10.92 3.14 10.87
CA LEU A 62 9.60 3.21 10.26
C LEU A 62 8.54 2.58 11.18
N LEU A 63 7.41 3.27 11.36
CA LEU A 63 6.22 2.75 12.02
C LEU A 63 5.25 2.18 10.99
N ILE A 64 5.11 0.85 10.97
CA ILE A 64 4.20 0.14 10.08
C ILE A 64 2.90 -0.16 10.84
N LYS A 65 1.78 0.37 10.32
CA LYS A 65 0.44 0.14 10.87
C LYS A 65 -0.29 -0.92 10.08
N GLY A 66 -0.45 -2.09 10.68
CA GLY A 66 -1.13 -3.24 10.12
C GLY A 66 -2.61 -3.34 10.49
N LYS A 67 -3.25 -4.43 10.05
CA LYS A 67 -4.62 -4.77 10.44
C LYS A 67 -4.67 -5.22 11.90
N LYS A 68 -5.86 -5.18 12.51
CA LYS A 68 -6.10 -5.56 13.92
C LYS A 68 -5.28 -4.74 14.92
N ARG A 69 -5.07 -3.44 14.66
CA ARG A 69 -4.34 -2.52 15.54
C ARG A 69 -2.92 -3.01 15.88
N ARG A 70 -2.29 -3.73 14.95
CA ARG A 70 -0.92 -4.20 15.11
C ARG A 70 0.03 -3.17 14.52
N ASP A 71 0.95 -2.72 15.35
CA ASP A 71 1.98 -1.76 15.00
C ASP A 71 3.34 -2.46 15.10
N THR A 72 4.18 -2.26 14.10
CA THR A 72 5.53 -2.85 14.02
C THR A 72 6.53 -1.75 13.72
N LEU A 73 7.70 -1.82 14.36
CA LEU A 73 8.84 -0.96 14.06
C LEU A 73 9.86 -1.73 13.23
N CYS A 74 10.31 -1.12 12.13
CA CYS A 74 11.33 -1.67 11.24
C CYS A 74 12.31 -0.57 10.82
N ILE A 75 13.42 -0.95 10.20
CA ILE A 75 14.45 -0.05 9.68
C ILE A 75 14.35 -0.01 8.15
N GLY A 76 14.41 1.19 7.58
CA GLY A 76 14.47 1.41 6.13
C GLY A 76 15.82 0.96 5.53
N PRO A 77 15.84 0.51 4.27
CA PRO A 77 17.02 -0.06 3.62
C PRO A 77 18.07 1.02 3.28
#